data_AF-A0A6M0HV10-F1
#
_entry.id   AF-A0A6M0HV10-F1
#
_cell.length_a   1.000
_cell.length_b   1.000
_cell.length_c   1.000
_cell.angle_alpha   90.00
_cell.angle_beta   90.00
_cell.angle_gamma   90.00
#
_symmetry.space_group_name_H-M   'P 1'
#
loop_
_entity.id
_entity.type
_entity.pdbx_description
1 polymer ?
#
loop_
_entity_poly.entity_id
_entity_poly.type
_entity_poly.pdbx_seq_one_letter_code
_entity_poly.pdbx_strand_id
1 'polypeptide(L)'
;MTCTNLSWAASDISVAAIATGKLIVVGTTERPHMPVVLEDRFNTESDDAGKFQFEEVYHPARCIVGVVIDGRTFEAVVGNCGQQGPPGEPGTAKMTGTVTPQPTQIGPRGPVGLTGPPGPAGPPGPPGPVRQSALHNPPVAAGTAAKLPVVAVEKKPVPATAQVQAKRRLPPPPRPKPPKKPQAPQDDGFDPAAAPSAE
;
A
#
# COMPACT_ATOMS: atom_id res chain seq x y z
N MET A 1 32.76 13.58 -22.68
CA MET A 1 31.37 14.07 -22.54
C MET A 1 30.55 12.99 -21.87
N THR A 2 30.46 13.01 -20.55
CA THR A 2 29.55 12.13 -19.80
C THR A 2 28.18 12.79 -19.81
N CYS A 3 27.25 12.24 -20.59
CA CYS A 3 25.83 12.59 -20.47
C CYS A 3 25.34 12.03 -19.13
N THR A 4 25.45 12.84 -18.07
CA THR A 4 24.80 12.56 -16.79
C THR A 4 23.32 12.68 -17.06
N ASN A 5 22.66 11.55 -17.30
CA ASN A 5 21.20 11.48 -17.33
C ASN A 5 20.72 11.88 -15.93
N LEU A 6 20.44 13.17 -15.73
CA LEU A 6 19.59 13.63 -14.63
C LEU A 6 18.19 13.10 -14.93
N SER A 7 17.98 11.82 -14.60
CA SER A 7 16.66 11.23 -14.60
C SER A 7 15.94 11.79 -13.38
N TRP A 8 15.30 12.94 -13.58
CA TRP A 8 14.25 13.41 -12.69
C TRP A 8 13.18 12.33 -12.64
N ALA A 9 13.18 11.53 -11.56
CA ALA A 9 12.04 10.67 -11.28
C ALA A 9 10.92 11.59 -10.80
N ALA A 10 9.70 11.43 -11.29
CA ALA A 10 8.58 12.11 -10.66
C ALA A 10 8.42 11.58 -9.23
N SER A 11 8.01 12.43 -8.28
CA SER A 11 7.63 11.94 -6.96
C SER A 11 6.29 11.20 -7.07
N ASP A 12 6.24 9.97 -6.56
CA ASP A 12 5.04 9.12 -6.60
C ASP A 12 5.02 8.08 -5.49
N ILE A 13 3.83 7.54 -5.23
CA ILE A 13 3.63 6.35 -4.40
C ILE A 13 3.41 5.17 -5.32
N SER A 14 4.33 4.21 -5.29
CA SER A 14 4.27 3.03 -6.16
C SER A 14 3.53 1.86 -5.49
N VAL A 15 3.60 1.75 -4.16
CA VAL A 15 2.91 0.71 -3.37
C VAL A 15 2.37 1.32 -2.09
N ALA A 16 1.11 0.99 -1.76
CA ALA A 16 0.52 1.20 -0.44
C ALA A 16 -0.34 -0.02 -0.10
N ALA A 17 0.03 -0.81 0.91
CA ALA A 17 -0.72 -2.00 1.30
C ALA A 17 -0.49 -2.41 2.75
N ILE A 18 -1.43 -3.16 3.31
CA ILE A 18 -1.24 -3.86 4.59
C ILE A 18 -0.73 -5.27 4.32
N ALA A 19 0.46 -5.58 4.84
CA ALA A 19 1.09 -6.89 4.78
C ALA A 19 1.57 -7.30 6.16
N THR A 20 1.20 -8.51 6.60
CA THR A 20 1.65 -9.07 7.89
C THR A 20 1.39 -8.14 9.09
N GLY A 21 0.25 -7.45 9.07
CA GLY A 21 -0.15 -6.50 10.14
C GLY A 21 0.61 -5.16 10.13
N LYS A 22 1.36 -4.86 9.07
CA LYS A 22 2.08 -3.60 8.90
C LYS A 22 1.61 -2.88 7.65
N LEU A 23 1.54 -1.56 7.71
CA LEU A 23 1.41 -0.69 6.57
C LEU A 23 2.78 -0.59 5.88
N ILE A 24 2.82 -1.02 4.62
CA ILE A 24 3.96 -0.87 3.72
C ILE A 24 3.63 0.22 2.72
N VAL A 25 4.43 1.28 2.69
CA VAL A 25 4.33 2.34 1.68
C VAL A 25 5.69 2.49 1.02
N VAL A 26 5.74 2.35 -0.30
CA VAL A 26 6.97 2.49 -1.10
C VAL A 26 6.72 3.49 -2.21
N GLY A 27 7.70 4.32 -2.48
CA GLY A 27 7.62 5.26 -3.58
C GLY A 27 8.96 5.88 -3.95
N THR A 28 8.85 6.93 -4.75
CA THR A 28 9.97 7.69 -5.29
C THR A 28 9.85 9.18 -5.00
N THR A 29 10.99 9.85 -4.90
CA THR A 29 11.12 11.30 -4.80
C THR A 29 11.92 11.84 -5.97
N GLU A 30 11.72 13.12 -6.30
CA GLU A 30 12.45 13.81 -7.38
C GLU A 30 13.96 13.90 -7.15
N ARG A 31 14.36 14.01 -5.88
CA ARG A 31 15.77 14.12 -5.46
C ARG A 31 16.06 13.08 -4.37
N PRO A 32 17.32 12.64 -4.23
CA PRO A 32 17.73 11.85 -3.07
C PRO A 32 17.69 12.69 -1.79
N HIS A 33 17.67 12.02 -0.63
CA HIS A 33 17.71 12.66 0.69
C HIS A 33 16.55 13.64 0.94
N MET A 34 15.40 13.38 0.33
CA MET A 34 14.23 14.23 0.51
C MET A 34 13.45 13.77 1.74
N PRO A 35 13.01 14.71 2.61
CA PRO A 35 12.14 14.36 3.72
C PRO A 35 10.78 13.92 3.19
N VAL A 36 10.25 12.84 3.76
CA VAL A 36 8.97 12.25 3.39
C VAL A 36 8.17 11.98 4.66
N VAL A 37 6.95 12.50 4.73
CA VAL A 37 6.07 12.35 5.90
C VAL A 37 4.80 11.60 5.53
N LEU A 38 4.54 10.48 6.18
CA LEU A 38 3.32 9.68 6.03
C LEU A 38 2.29 10.08 7.09
N GLU A 39 1.08 10.45 6.64
CA GLU A 39 -0.08 10.81 7.45
C GLU A 39 0.26 11.85 8.54
N ASP A 40 1.13 12.80 8.21
CA ASP A 40 1.60 13.89 9.09
C ASP A 40 2.24 13.42 10.41
N ARG A 41 2.66 12.15 10.47
CA ARG A 41 3.07 11.49 11.73
C ARG A 41 4.37 10.73 11.62
N PHE A 42 4.55 9.94 10.56
CA PHE A 42 5.73 9.10 10.39
C PHE A 42 6.67 9.78 9.42
N ASN A 43 7.92 10.03 9.82
CA ASN A 43 8.90 10.70 8.98
C ASN A 43 9.98 9.72 8.53
N THR A 44 10.40 9.81 7.29
CA THR A 44 11.55 9.11 6.72
C THR A 44 12.26 10.03 5.74
N GLU A 45 13.40 9.58 5.23
CA GLU A 45 14.13 10.25 4.17
C GLU A 45 14.27 9.30 2.98
N SER A 46 14.23 9.82 1.76
CA SER A 46 14.55 9.03 0.59
C SER A 46 16.05 8.74 0.49
N ASP A 47 16.39 7.57 -0.03
CA ASP A 47 17.78 7.13 -0.19
C ASP A 47 18.51 7.84 -1.35
N ASP A 48 19.77 7.45 -1.59
CA ASP A 48 20.61 7.96 -2.68
C ASP A 48 19.98 7.77 -4.09
N ALA A 49 19.04 6.83 -4.22
CA ALA A 49 18.30 6.55 -5.46
C ALA A 49 16.91 7.24 -5.48
N GLY A 50 16.63 8.11 -4.51
CA GLY A 50 15.35 8.78 -4.34
C GLY A 50 14.21 7.82 -4.02
N LYS A 51 14.48 6.65 -3.42
CA LYS A 51 13.45 5.69 -2.99
C LYS A 51 13.16 5.90 -1.51
N PHE A 52 11.91 5.76 -1.12
CA PHE A 52 11.53 5.73 0.29
C PHE A 52 10.66 4.51 0.59
N GLN A 53 10.71 4.06 1.84
CA GLN A 53 9.87 2.98 2.34
C GLN A 53 9.46 3.27 3.79
N PHE A 54 8.17 3.09 4.06
CA PHE A 54 7.62 2.97 5.41
C PHE A 54 7.23 1.52 5.67
N GLU A 55 7.48 1.07 6.89
CA GLU A 55 7.03 -0.22 7.41
C GLU A 55 6.57 -0.02 8.84
N GLU A 56 5.32 0.42 9.00
CA GLU A 56 4.77 0.83 10.29
C GLU A 56 3.64 -0.10 10.72
N VAL A 57 3.55 -0.38 12.03
CA VAL A 57 2.39 -1.09 12.58
C VAL A 57 1.25 -0.08 12.70
N TYR A 58 0.51 0.11 11.62
CA TYR A 58 -0.55 1.09 11.51
C TYR A 58 -1.63 0.61 10.54
N HIS A 59 -2.90 0.80 10.91
CA HIS A 59 -4.05 0.54 10.03
C HIS A 59 -4.81 1.87 9.87
N PRO A 60 -4.78 2.51 8.70
CA PRO A 60 -5.48 3.77 8.48
C PRO A 60 -7.00 3.58 8.55
N ALA A 61 -7.71 4.56 9.12
CA ALA A 61 -9.16 4.48 9.28
C ALA A 61 -9.92 4.58 7.95
N ARG A 62 -9.39 5.38 7.01
CA ARG A 62 -10.02 5.69 5.72
C ARG A 62 -9.53 4.85 4.54
N CYS A 63 -8.64 3.88 4.78
CA CYS A 63 -8.00 3.07 3.74
C CYS A 63 -7.33 3.83 2.59
N ILE A 64 -7.03 5.10 2.84
CA ILE A 64 -6.26 5.99 1.99
C ILE A 64 -5.18 6.57 2.88
N VAL A 65 -3.96 6.63 2.37
CA VAL A 65 -2.83 7.28 3.03
C VAL A 65 -2.36 8.49 2.23
N GLY A 66 -2.05 9.57 2.92
CA GLY A 66 -1.37 10.74 2.40
C GLY A 66 0.11 10.70 2.73
N VAL A 67 0.95 10.97 1.73
CA VAL A 67 2.40 11.14 1.89
C VAL A 67 2.76 12.56 1.44
N VAL A 68 3.44 13.31 2.30
CA VAL A 68 3.95 14.64 2.00
C VAL A 68 5.41 14.53 1.55
N ILE A 69 5.69 14.96 0.33
CA ILE A 69 7.03 15.01 -0.27
C ILE A 69 7.24 16.45 -0.77
N ASP A 70 8.26 17.13 -0.26
CA ASP A 70 8.56 18.54 -0.62
C ASP A 70 7.35 19.48 -0.46
N GLY A 71 6.55 19.28 0.58
CA GLY A 71 5.33 20.05 0.85
C GLY A 71 4.14 19.73 -0.06
N ARG A 72 4.27 18.77 -1.00
CA ARG A 72 3.15 18.29 -1.83
C ARG A 72 2.60 16.99 -1.26
N THR A 73 1.28 16.87 -1.23
CA THR A 73 0.59 15.66 -0.74
C THR A 73 0.28 14.73 -1.89
N PHE A 74 0.62 13.46 -1.71
CA PHE A 74 0.34 12.35 -2.61
C PHE A 74 -0.56 11.36 -1.88
N GLU A 75 -1.69 10.99 -2.49
CA GLU A 75 -2.63 10.04 -1.88
C GLU A 75 -2.58 8.70 -2.59
N ALA A 76 -2.68 7.61 -1.82
CA ALA A 76 -2.77 6.25 -2.33
C ALA A 76 -3.81 5.43 -1.56
N VAL A 77 -4.58 4.63 -2.30
CA VAL A 77 -5.48 3.64 -1.71
C VAL A 77 -4.66 2.48 -1.20
N VAL A 78 -4.93 2.07 0.04
CA VAL A 78 -4.19 1.00 0.71
C VAL A 78 -4.78 -0.35 0.33
N GLY A 79 -3.99 -1.19 -0.34
CA GLY A 79 -4.33 -2.58 -0.61
C GLY A 79 -4.51 -3.38 0.68
N ASN A 80 -5.47 -4.32 0.68
CA ASN A 80 -5.85 -5.13 1.85
C ASN A 80 -6.30 -4.30 3.08
N CYS A 81 -6.66 -3.03 2.88
CA CYS A 81 -7.30 -2.23 3.91
C CYS A 81 -8.81 -2.43 3.81
N GLY A 82 -9.33 -3.37 4.60
CA GLY A 82 -10.74 -3.71 4.62
C GLY A 82 -11.00 -5.08 5.23
N GLN A 83 -12.21 -5.28 5.76
CA GLN A 83 -12.61 -6.62 6.20
C GLN A 83 -12.80 -7.51 4.98
N GLN A 84 -12.21 -8.71 5.02
CA GLN A 84 -12.53 -9.75 4.05
C GLN A 84 -14.01 -10.09 4.19
N GLY A 85 -14.74 -10.13 3.07
CA GLY A 85 -16.15 -10.52 3.08
C GLY A 85 -16.35 -11.94 3.65
N PRO A 86 -17.57 -12.27 4.10
CA PRO A 86 -17.87 -13.61 4.59
C PRO A 86 -17.53 -14.67 3.52
N PRO A 87 -17.13 -15.88 3.93
CA PRO A 87 -16.99 -17.01 3.00
C PRO A 87 -18.27 -17.17 2.17
N GLY A 88 -18.12 -17.46 0.87
CA GLY A 88 -19.27 -17.74 0.00
C GLY A 88 -20.07 -18.94 0.50
N GLU A 89 -21.38 -18.93 0.25
CA GLU A 89 -22.26 -20.04 0.65
C GLU A 89 -21.80 -21.37 0.05
N PRO A 90 -21.89 -22.49 0.80
CA PRO A 90 -21.67 -23.82 0.25
C PRO A 90 -22.55 -24.05 -0.99
N GLY A 91 -21.95 -24.46 -2.11
CA GLY A 91 -22.72 -24.77 -3.32
C GLY A 91 -23.74 -25.88 -3.06
N THR A 92 -24.99 -25.70 -3.49
CA THR A 92 -26.03 -26.72 -3.33
C THR A 92 -25.68 -27.95 -4.17
N ALA A 93 -25.22 -29.01 -3.52
CA ALA A 93 -25.11 -30.31 -4.17
C ALA A 93 -26.52 -30.82 -4.50
N LYS A 94 -26.85 -30.96 -5.79
CA LYS A 94 -28.04 -31.70 -6.21
C LYS A 94 -27.85 -33.17 -5.87
N MET A 95 -28.34 -33.57 -4.70
CA MET A 95 -28.44 -34.96 -4.29
C MET A 95 -29.48 -35.66 -5.17
N THR A 96 -29.05 -36.23 -6.30
CA THR A 96 -29.87 -37.15 -7.09
C THR A 96 -29.22 -38.52 -6.98
N GLY A 97 -29.82 -39.38 -6.15
CA GLY A 97 -29.34 -40.73 -5.89
C GLY A 97 -29.93 -41.27 -4.60
N THR A 98 -31.08 -41.91 -4.71
CA THR A 98 -31.81 -42.67 -3.70
C THR A 98 -30.91 -43.51 -2.79
N VAL A 99 -30.93 -43.22 -1.49
CA VAL A 99 -30.32 -44.06 -0.44
C VAL A 99 -31.32 -45.16 -0.09
N THR A 100 -31.09 -46.39 -0.56
CA THR A 100 -31.65 -47.59 0.07
C THR A 100 -30.77 -47.99 1.27
N PRO A 101 -31.33 -48.43 2.41
CA PRO A 101 -30.55 -48.74 3.59
C PRO A 101 -29.94 -50.14 3.46
N GLN A 102 -28.61 -50.21 3.27
CA GLN A 102 -27.85 -51.45 3.50
C GLN A 102 -26.57 -51.13 4.28
N PRO A 103 -26.30 -51.81 5.41
CA PRO A 103 -25.18 -51.46 6.27
C PRO A 103 -23.92 -52.19 5.82
N THR A 104 -23.14 -51.59 4.92
CA THR A 104 -21.76 -52.05 4.66
C THR A 104 -20.92 -50.97 3.98
N GLN A 105 -19.71 -50.78 4.54
CA GLN A 105 -18.58 -49.99 4.04
C GLN A 105 -18.77 -48.46 3.93
N ILE A 106 -18.05 -47.73 4.79
CA ILE A 106 -17.67 -46.34 4.56
C ILE A 106 -16.75 -46.34 3.33
N GLY A 107 -17.30 -45.96 2.17
CA GLY A 107 -16.51 -45.75 0.95
C GLY A 107 -15.48 -44.62 1.14
N PRO A 108 -14.45 -44.53 0.27
CA PRO A 108 -13.46 -43.47 0.35
C PRO A 108 -14.13 -42.10 0.32
N ARG A 109 -13.62 -41.16 1.14
CA ARG A 109 -14.05 -39.76 1.15
C ARG A 109 -14.09 -39.25 -0.29
N GLY A 110 -15.25 -38.75 -0.72
CA GLY A 110 -15.44 -38.21 -2.06
C GLY A 110 -14.46 -37.08 -2.38
N PRO A 111 -14.22 -36.79 -3.66
CA PRO A 111 -13.27 -35.76 -4.07
C PRO A 111 -13.63 -34.40 -3.44
N VAL A 112 -12.60 -33.62 -3.11
CA VAL A 112 -12.75 -32.23 -2.68
C VAL A 112 -13.50 -31.48 -3.78
N GLY A 113 -14.57 -30.77 -3.40
CA GLY A 113 -15.37 -29.97 -4.34
C GLY A 113 -14.51 -28.93 -5.05
N LEU A 114 -14.86 -28.62 -6.30
CA LEU A 114 -14.17 -27.58 -7.08
C LEU A 114 -14.23 -26.24 -6.36
N THR A 115 -13.13 -25.47 -6.42
CA THR A 115 -13.11 -24.07 -5.99
C THR A 115 -14.23 -23.31 -6.71
N GLY A 116 -15.04 -22.55 -5.97
CA GLY A 116 -16.09 -21.73 -6.55
C GLY A 116 -15.55 -20.72 -7.58
N PRO A 117 -16.41 -20.16 -8.45
CA PRO A 117 -15.99 -19.14 -9.40
C PRO A 117 -15.43 -17.91 -8.65
N PRO A 118 -14.50 -17.15 -9.25
CA PRO A 118 -14.09 -15.85 -8.73
C PRO A 118 -15.31 -14.97 -8.46
N GLY A 119 -15.27 -14.19 -7.37
CA GLY A 119 -16.30 -13.20 -7.08
C GLY A 119 -16.44 -12.15 -8.21
N PRO A 120 -17.56 -11.40 -8.25
CA PRO A 120 -17.74 -10.35 -9.24
C PRO A 120 -16.63 -9.30 -9.14
N ALA A 121 -16.27 -8.69 -10.27
CA ALA A 121 -15.41 -7.52 -10.28
C ALA A 121 -16.03 -6.41 -9.41
N GLY A 122 -15.21 -5.70 -8.64
CA GLY A 122 -15.66 -4.53 -7.89
C GLY A 122 -16.22 -3.44 -8.82
N PRO A 123 -17.02 -2.49 -8.28
CA PRO A 123 -17.50 -1.37 -9.07
C PRO A 123 -16.33 -0.57 -9.66
N PRO A 124 -16.50 0.05 -10.84
CA PRO A 124 -15.52 1.01 -11.37
C PRO A 124 -15.20 2.09 -10.34
N GLY A 125 -13.94 2.48 -10.24
CA GLY A 125 -13.53 3.61 -9.40
C GLY A 125 -14.23 4.92 -9.84
N PRO A 126 -14.33 5.91 -8.94
CA PRO A 126 -14.89 7.21 -9.29
C PRO A 126 -14.09 7.87 -10.44
N PRO A 127 -14.74 8.69 -11.29
CA PRO A 127 -14.04 9.48 -12.29
C PRO A 127 -12.91 10.31 -11.66
N GLY A 128 -11.74 10.32 -12.30
CA GLY A 128 -10.63 11.16 -11.87
C GLY A 128 -10.98 12.66 -11.93
N PRO A 129 -10.30 13.51 -11.17
CA PRO A 129 -10.55 14.95 -11.16
C PRO A 129 -10.39 15.54 -12.57
N VAL A 130 -11.42 16.26 -13.03
CA VAL A 130 -11.38 17.01 -14.29
C VAL A 130 -10.34 18.13 -14.18
N ARG A 131 -9.38 18.19 -15.10
CA ARG A 131 -8.48 19.35 -15.20
C ARG A 131 -9.30 20.54 -15.70
N GLN A 132 -9.61 21.46 -14.80
CA GLN A 132 -10.09 22.78 -15.17
C GLN A 132 -8.87 23.64 -15.56
N SER A 133 -8.45 23.54 -16.82
CA SER A 133 -7.61 24.58 -17.42
C SER A 133 -8.51 25.61 -18.09
N ALA A 134 -8.34 26.86 -17.66
CA ALA A 134 -9.18 28.02 -17.89
C ALA A 134 -9.20 28.56 -19.34
N LEU A 135 -10.31 29.24 -19.66
CA LEU A 135 -10.54 30.32 -20.65
C LEU A 135 -9.86 30.22 -22.03
N HIS A 136 -10.66 30.18 -23.11
CA HIS A 136 -10.80 31.24 -24.15
C HIS A 136 -11.43 30.70 -25.46
N ASN A 137 -12.59 31.27 -25.83
CA ASN A 137 -13.21 31.48 -27.17
C ASN A 137 -14.20 30.43 -27.77
N PRO A 138 -15.19 30.91 -28.60
CA PRO A 138 -16.64 30.60 -28.48
C PRO A 138 -17.19 29.58 -29.54
N PRO A 139 -18.52 29.29 -29.60
CA PRO A 139 -19.02 27.98 -29.98
C PRO A 139 -19.11 27.76 -31.50
N VAL A 140 -18.79 26.55 -31.94
CA VAL A 140 -19.23 26.03 -33.24
C VAL A 140 -20.20 24.87 -33.03
N ALA A 141 -21.26 24.92 -33.83
CA ALA A 141 -22.54 24.26 -33.64
C ALA A 141 -22.52 22.73 -33.79
N ALA A 142 -23.61 22.13 -33.30
CA ALA A 142 -23.96 20.72 -33.31
C ALA A 142 -23.93 20.07 -34.71
N GLY A 143 -23.57 18.79 -34.75
CA GLY A 143 -23.69 17.94 -35.94
C GLY A 143 -23.46 16.45 -35.64
N THR A 144 -24.55 15.73 -35.41
CA THR A 144 -24.90 14.34 -35.78
C THR A 144 -23.90 13.16 -35.66
N ALA A 145 -24.47 12.05 -35.15
CA ALA A 145 -23.89 10.73 -34.98
C ALA A 145 -23.26 10.09 -36.23
N ALA A 146 -22.17 9.35 -36.05
CA ALA A 146 -21.75 8.28 -36.96
C ALA A 146 -21.02 7.15 -36.22
N LYS A 147 -21.41 5.92 -36.58
CA LYS A 147 -20.95 4.60 -36.16
C LYS A 147 -19.44 4.33 -36.34
N LEU A 148 -18.86 3.66 -35.33
CA LEU A 148 -17.85 2.56 -35.35
C LEU A 148 -16.43 2.86 -35.93
N PRO A 149 -15.34 2.21 -35.46
CA PRO A 149 -15.27 0.83 -34.97
C PRO A 149 -14.59 0.58 -33.61
N VAL A 150 -15.00 -0.55 -33.02
CA VAL A 150 -14.24 -1.30 -32.02
C VAL A 150 -12.86 -1.61 -32.59
N VAL A 151 -11.83 -1.02 -32.00
CA VAL A 151 -10.46 -1.52 -32.12
C VAL A 151 -10.29 -2.66 -31.12
N ALA A 152 -10.14 -3.86 -31.67
CA ALA A 152 -9.68 -5.05 -30.97
C ALA A 152 -8.30 -4.76 -30.36
N VAL A 153 -8.22 -4.76 -29.03
CA VAL A 153 -6.93 -4.86 -28.35
C VAL A 153 -6.53 -6.33 -28.38
N GLU A 154 -5.62 -6.62 -29.30
CA GLU A 154 -4.88 -7.88 -29.41
C GLU A 154 -4.30 -8.26 -28.03
N LYS A 155 -4.74 -9.42 -27.52
CA LYS A 155 -4.15 -10.07 -26.36
C LYS A 155 -2.69 -10.40 -26.68
N LYS A 156 -1.75 -9.61 -26.16
CA LYS A 156 -0.35 -10.02 -26.16
C LYS A 156 -0.17 -11.20 -25.19
N PRO A 157 0.50 -12.30 -25.59
CA PRO A 157 0.67 -13.47 -24.73
C PRO A 157 1.54 -13.14 -23.52
N VAL A 158 1.13 -13.65 -22.35
CA VAL A 158 1.95 -13.71 -21.15
C VAL A 158 3.10 -14.68 -21.39
N PRO A 159 4.38 -14.27 -21.35
CA PRO A 159 5.45 -15.25 -21.23
C PRO A 159 5.50 -15.76 -19.78
N ALA A 160 5.26 -17.06 -19.65
CA ALA A 160 5.54 -17.80 -18.44
C ALA A 160 7.05 -17.90 -18.20
N THR A 161 7.42 -17.80 -16.92
CA THR A 161 8.63 -18.37 -16.30
C THR A 161 9.99 -17.76 -16.67
N ALA A 162 10.53 -16.95 -15.76
CA ALA A 162 11.98 -16.79 -15.61
C ALA A 162 12.36 -16.41 -14.16
N GLN A 163 12.68 -17.45 -13.39
CA GLN A 163 13.83 -17.55 -12.47
C GLN A 163 14.01 -16.43 -11.42
N VAL A 164 13.69 -16.82 -10.18
CA VAL A 164 14.14 -16.21 -8.92
C VAL A 164 15.66 -16.10 -8.92
N GLN A 165 16.21 -14.90 -9.14
CA GLN A 165 17.59 -14.60 -8.74
C GLN A 165 17.58 -14.14 -7.29
N ALA A 166 17.82 -15.10 -6.40
CA ALA A 166 18.24 -14.86 -5.03
C ALA A 166 19.61 -14.17 -5.03
N LYS A 167 19.62 -12.85 -5.28
CA LYS A 167 20.75 -12.02 -4.86
C LYS A 167 20.70 -11.99 -3.34
N ARG A 168 21.74 -12.53 -2.70
CA ARG A 168 22.02 -12.36 -1.27
C ARG A 168 21.89 -10.87 -0.94
N ARG A 169 20.72 -10.46 -0.43
CA ARG A 169 20.54 -9.14 0.16
C ARG A 169 21.51 -9.09 1.34
N LEU A 170 22.46 -8.15 1.29
CA LEU A 170 23.17 -7.77 2.49
C LEU A 170 22.14 -7.42 3.56
N PRO A 171 22.38 -7.80 4.83
CA PRO A 171 21.51 -7.36 5.91
C PRO A 171 21.42 -5.83 5.88
N PRO A 172 20.23 -5.26 6.10
CA PRO A 172 20.06 -3.81 6.13
C PRO A 172 21.01 -3.19 7.16
N PRO A 173 21.55 -1.99 6.90
CA PRO A 173 22.42 -1.31 7.86
C PRO A 173 21.69 -1.12 9.20
N PRO A 174 22.41 -1.22 10.33
CA PRO A 174 21.80 -1.02 11.64
C PRO A 174 21.20 0.38 11.73
N ARG A 175 19.98 0.50 12.26
CA ARG A 175 19.30 1.78 12.44
C ARG A 175 20.19 2.74 13.26
N PRO A 176 20.24 4.04 12.91
CA PRO A 176 20.87 5.05 13.73
C PRO A 176 20.34 4.98 15.16
N LYS A 177 21.25 4.98 16.13
CA LYS A 177 20.86 5.00 17.55
C LYS A 177 20.09 6.30 17.82
N PRO A 178 18.97 6.24 18.57
CA PRO A 178 18.25 7.45 18.94
C PRO A 178 19.19 8.42 19.66
N PRO A 179 19.08 9.73 19.39
CA PRO A 179 19.89 10.73 20.07
C PRO A 179 19.69 10.60 21.59
N LYS A 180 20.79 10.64 22.34
CA LYS A 180 20.73 10.70 23.81
C LYS A 180 19.86 11.89 24.18
N LYS A 181 18.77 11.61 24.90
CA LYS A 181 17.91 12.61 25.52
C LYS A 181 18.81 13.62 26.26
N PRO A 182 18.64 14.93 26.08
CA PRO A 182 19.35 15.91 26.89
C PRO A 182 19.13 15.56 28.36
N GLN A 183 20.22 15.31 29.08
CA GLN A 183 20.19 15.12 30.52
C GLN A 183 19.59 16.40 31.10
N ALA A 184 18.47 16.29 31.82
CA ALA A 184 17.95 17.42 32.57
C ALA A 184 19.07 17.96 33.48
N PRO A 185 19.17 19.30 33.65
CA PRO A 185 20.11 19.89 34.60
C PRO A 185 19.94 19.21 35.96
N GLN A 186 21.04 18.70 36.51
CA GLN A 186 21.06 18.20 37.88
C GLN A 186 20.90 19.41 38.78
N ASP A 187 19.84 19.39 39.58
CA ASP A 187 19.57 20.34 40.66
C ASP A 187 20.58 20.06 41.76
N ASP A 188 21.73 20.74 41.69
CA ASP A 188 22.74 20.72 42.74
C ASP A 188 22.26 21.57 43.92
N GLY A 189 21.88 20.89 45.00
CA GLY A 189 22.14 21.36 46.35
C GLY A 189 21.07 22.28 46.97
N PHE A 190 20.09 21.66 47.63
CA PHE A 190 19.53 22.25 48.85
C PHE A 190 20.04 21.46 50.04
N ASP A 191 21.00 22.04 50.75
CA ASP A 191 21.63 21.55 51.96
C ASP A 191 20.87 22.14 53.17
N PRO A 192 20.00 21.38 53.89
CA PRO A 192 19.38 21.89 55.11
C PRO A 192 20.25 21.56 56.31
N ALA A 193 21.42 22.19 56.42
CA ALA A 193 22.21 22.22 57.65
C ALA A 193 22.01 23.57 58.36
N ALA A 194 20.99 23.67 59.21
CA ALA A 194 21.01 24.52 60.41
C ALA A 194 19.70 24.35 61.22
N ALA A 195 19.72 23.47 62.23
CA ALA A 195 18.83 23.58 63.38
C ALA A 195 19.72 23.68 64.64
N PRO A 196 19.61 24.75 65.44
CA PRO A 196 20.33 24.85 66.72
C PRO A 196 19.61 24.10 67.84
N SER A 197 20.41 23.72 68.82
CA SER A 197 20.12 22.93 70.03
C SER A 197 18.95 23.41 70.89
N ALA A 198 18.18 22.43 71.38
CA ALA A 198 17.47 22.36 72.67
C ALA A 198 17.15 20.85 72.84
N GLU A 199 17.39 20.13 73.93
CA GLU A 199 17.47 20.40 75.37
C GLU A 199 18.30 19.26 76.01
#